data_AF-A0A7Y3L580-F1
#
_entry.id   AF-A0A7Y3L580-F1
#
_cell.length_a   1.000
_cell.length_b   1.000
_cell.length_c   1.000
_cell.angle_alpha   90.00
_cell.angle_beta   90.00
_cell.angle_gamma   90.00
#
_symmetry.space_group_name_H-M   'P 1'
#
loop_
_entity.id
_entity.type
_entity.pdbx_description
1 polymer ?
#
loop_
_entity_poly.entity_id
_entity_poly.type
_entity_poly.pdbx_seq_one_letter_code
_entity_poly.pdbx_strand_id
1 'polypeptide(L)'
;MVMPHNERVGRALDAVRDGLRPVCELAWEAHYGADWLSVIHGRDKGAAGVADPNDLIFLLKGMQNSWQEVWRQHMGQAERAYVGELRDGRNSWAHQNQFSSDDVYRLLDTAERLLQAVSARDQIQFVQQLKRDLQRQVFDEQGRSERRKTAAKPTEGEPLKGLTPWRDVITPHADVASGRFEQAEFAADLFQVATNNADAEYQDPVAFFGRTYLTHGLRQLLTAAARRLSSQGGDPVVDLQTNFGGGKTHSMIALYHLASGISALELAGIGELLAEEGIELPKSIARAVVVGQFMSPASPNAKVGGIETRTIWGEIAYQLAGVPGYRLVEADDRAGTNPGEKLIELFRLAGPSIILIDEWVAYARQLPATENEPALIGGHFDTQFTFAQTLTEAAAAVPNVVVLVSIPASDIEVGGERGRDALVRLSNVVRRKSA
;
A
#
# COMPACT_ATOMS: atom_id res chain seq x y z
N MET A 1 12.14 7.38 -5.47
CA MET A 1 12.37 8.64 -6.21
C MET A 1 12.49 8.30 -7.69
N VAL A 2 11.72 8.96 -8.56
CA VAL A 2 11.75 8.70 -10.02
C VAL A 2 13.01 9.34 -10.61
N MET A 3 13.80 8.57 -11.36
CA MET A 3 15.03 9.07 -12.00
C MET A 3 14.75 9.41 -13.48
N PRO A 4 15.00 10.65 -13.92
CA PRO A 4 14.87 11.05 -15.32
C PRO A 4 15.72 10.19 -16.28
N HIS A 5 15.21 9.95 -17.48
CA HIS A 5 15.91 9.15 -18.51
C HIS A 5 17.31 9.68 -18.84
N ASN A 6 17.45 11.00 -19.02
CA ASN A 6 18.75 11.62 -19.31
C ASN A 6 19.75 11.48 -18.17
N GLU A 7 19.28 11.54 -16.91
CA GLU A 7 20.15 11.33 -15.75
C GLU A 7 20.59 9.86 -15.68
N ARG A 8 19.68 8.92 -15.95
CA ARG A 8 19.96 7.49 -15.96
C ARG A 8 20.98 7.10 -17.03
N VAL A 9 20.84 7.65 -18.25
CA VAL A 9 21.79 7.45 -19.34
C VAL A 9 23.16 8.02 -18.98
N GLY A 10 23.22 9.23 -18.43
CA GLY A 10 24.49 9.84 -17.99
C GLY A 10 25.25 8.95 -17.00
N ARG A 11 24.56 8.48 -15.95
CA ARG A 11 25.15 7.57 -14.94
C ARG A 11 25.65 6.26 -15.55
N ALA A 12 24.95 5.72 -16.55
CA ALA A 12 25.40 4.51 -17.23
C ALA A 12 26.62 4.74 -18.11
N LEU A 13 26.68 5.87 -18.82
CA LEU A 13 27.84 6.26 -19.61
C LEU A 13 29.08 6.49 -18.72
N ASP A 14 28.91 7.10 -17.54
CA ASP A 14 29.97 7.21 -16.54
C ASP A 14 30.48 5.83 -16.10
N ALA A 15 29.58 4.88 -15.84
CA ALA A 15 29.97 3.51 -15.51
C ALA A 15 30.72 2.83 -16.66
N VAL A 16 30.31 3.05 -17.92
CA VAL A 16 31.05 2.53 -19.08
C VAL A 16 32.45 3.15 -19.16
N ARG A 17 32.59 4.46 -18.97
CA ARG A 17 33.89 5.14 -18.94
C ARG A 17 34.80 4.50 -17.90
N ASP A 18 34.31 4.38 -16.67
CA ASP A 18 35.10 3.90 -15.53
C ASP A 18 35.52 2.43 -15.71
N GLY A 19 34.68 1.61 -16.36
CA GLY A 19 35.01 0.22 -16.67
C GLY A 19 35.97 0.05 -17.86
N LEU A 20 35.85 0.90 -18.90
CA LEU A 20 36.69 0.81 -20.10
C LEU A 20 38.08 1.40 -19.91
N ARG A 21 38.18 2.51 -19.17
CA ARG A 21 39.42 3.29 -19.04
C ARG A 21 40.65 2.44 -18.67
N PRO A 22 40.66 1.65 -17.58
CA PRO A 22 41.85 0.89 -17.19
C PRO A 22 42.24 -0.17 -18.22
N VAL A 23 41.27 -0.76 -18.92
CA VAL A 23 41.51 -1.78 -19.94
C VAL A 23 42.07 -1.15 -21.21
N CYS A 24 41.56 0.01 -21.61
CA CYS A 24 42.04 0.74 -22.77
C CYS A 24 43.46 1.27 -22.56
N GLU A 25 43.73 1.88 -21.41
CA GLU A 25 45.07 2.37 -21.04
C GLU A 25 46.09 1.22 -21.09
N LEU A 26 45.81 0.10 -20.45
CA LEU A 26 46.70 -1.06 -20.43
C LEU A 26 46.94 -1.65 -21.82
N ALA A 27 45.87 -1.83 -22.62
CA ALA A 27 45.98 -2.45 -23.94
C ALA A 27 46.74 -1.55 -24.95
N TRP A 28 46.51 -0.24 -24.89
CA TRP A 28 47.19 0.71 -25.77
C TRP A 28 48.64 0.95 -25.36
N GLU A 29 48.94 1.01 -24.06
CA GLU A 29 50.32 1.11 -23.58
C GLU A 29 51.12 -0.15 -23.97
N ALA A 30 50.52 -1.35 -23.84
CA ALA A 30 51.17 -2.60 -24.23
C ALA A 30 51.48 -2.69 -25.73
N HIS A 31 50.64 -2.09 -26.60
CA HIS A 31 50.81 -2.19 -28.05
C HIS A 31 51.58 -1.00 -28.67
N TYR A 32 51.36 0.22 -28.19
CA TYR A 32 51.94 1.46 -28.75
C TYR A 32 53.03 2.09 -27.86
N GLY A 33 53.26 1.57 -26.64
CA GLY A 33 54.25 2.09 -25.71
C GLY A 33 53.79 3.37 -24.98
N ALA A 34 54.73 4.07 -24.35
CA ALA A 34 54.44 5.25 -23.51
C ALA A 34 53.72 6.40 -24.24
N ASP A 35 53.86 6.49 -25.57
CA ASP A 35 53.26 7.53 -26.41
C ASP A 35 51.86 7.17 -26.93
N TRP A 36 51.25 6.09 -26.41
CA TRP A 36 49.97 5.58 -26.89
C TRP A 36 48.87 6.66 -26.97
N LEU A 37 48.85 7.61 -26.03
CA LEU A 37 47.86 8.67 -25.97
C LEU A 37 47.90 9.55 -27.22
N SER A 38 49.10 9.92 -27.67
CA SER A 38 49.30 10.70 -28.89
C SER A 38 48.95 9.89 -30.14
N VAL A 39 49.27 8.59 -30.14
CA VAL A 39 48.97 7.69 -31.26
C VAL A 39 47.45 7.54 -31.45
N ILE A 40 46.71 7.29 -30.37
CA ILE A 40 45.25 7.15 -30.43
C ILE A 40 44.58 8.48 -30.80
N HIS A 41 45.04 9.59 -30.22
CA HIS A 41 44.53 10.92 -30.56
C HIS A 41 44.75 11.27 -32.04
N GLY A 42 45.94 10.98 -32.59
CA GLY A 42 46.25 11.25 -34.00
C GLY A 42 45.45 10.41 -35.01
N ARG A 43 44.84 9.31 -34.57
CA ARG A 43 43.98 8.45 -35.41
C ARG A 43 42.55 8.98 -35.53
N ASP A 44 42.10 9.85 -34.64
CA ASP A 44 40.80 10.52 -34.76
C ASP A 44 40.92 11.77 -35.64
N LYS A 45 40.56 11.62 -36.92
CA LYS A 45 40.59 12.73 -37.90
C LYS A 45 39.66 13.90 -37.55
N GLY A 46 38.76 13.74 -36.57
CA GLY A 46 37.87 14.78 -36.08
C GLY A 46 38.15 15.23 -34.64
N ALA A 47 39.28 14.84 -34.05
CA ALA A 47 39.64 15.27 -32.70
C ALA A 47 40.02 16.75 -32.67
N ALA A 48 39.45 17.48 -31.71
CA ALA A 48 39.79 18.87 -31.39
C ALA A 48 40.07 18.96 -29.88
N GLY A 49 41.12 19.69 -29.49
CA GLY A 49 41.53 19.82 -28.10
C GLY A 49 42.65 18.85 -27.68
N VAL A 50 42.75 18.62 -26.36
CA VAL A 50 43.77 17.74 -25.75
C VAL A 50 43.16 16.35 -25.53
N ALA A 51 43.95 15.30 -25.74
CA ALA A 51 43.52 13.93 -25.46
C ALA A 51 43.21 13.74 -23.96
N ASP A 52 42.00 13.28 -23.64
CA ASP A 52 41.57 13.00 -22.27
C ASP A 52 41.07 11.55 -22.14
N PRO A 53 41.81 10.68 -21.44
CA PRO A 53 41.38 9.32 -21.12
C PRO A 53 40.13 9.25 -20.24
N ASN A 54 39.72 10.36 -19.62
CA ASN A 54 38.46 10.46 -18.87
C ASN A 54 37.26 10.84 -19.75
N ASP A 55 37.44 11.10 -21.04
CA ASP A 55 36.31 11.28 -21.96
C ASP A 55 35.91 9.93 -22.56
N LEU A 56 34.68 9.50 -22.28
CA LEU A 56 34.12 8.27 -22.85
C LEU A 56 34.17 8.27 -24.39
N ILE A 57 33.95 9.42 -25.05
CA ILE A 57 33.94 9.45 -26.52
C ILE A 57 35.34 9.19 -27.08
N PHE A 58 36.39 9.65 -26.38
CA PHE A 58 37.77 9.38 -26.73
C PHE A 58 38.05 7.88 -26.64
N LEU A 59 37.64 7.24 -25.54
CA LEU A 59 37.79 5.79 -25.36
C LEU A 59 37.08 4.99 -26.45
N LEU A 60 35.80 5.28 -26.72
CA LEU A 60 35.00 4.54 -27.71
C LEU A 60 35.52 4.73 -29.14
N LYS A 61 35.88 5.96 -29.53
CA LYS A 61 36.51 6.21 -30.84
C LYS A 61 37.88 5.55 -30.95
N GLY A 62 38.67 5.62 -29.89
CA GLY A 62 39.98 4.96 -29.80
C GLY A 62 39.85 3.46 -30.04
N MET A 63 38.90 2.79 -29.37
CA MET A 63 38.64 1.36 -29.55
C MET A 63 38.24 1.06 -31.00
N GLN A 64 37.35 1.87 -31.58
CA GLN A 64 36.91 1.70 -32.96
C GLN A 64 38.04 1.87 -33.99
N ASN A 65 38.92 2.87 -33.79
CA ASN A 65 40.02 3.20 -34.70
C ASN A 65 41.24 2.29 -34.53
N SER A 66 41.36 1.58 -33.41
CA SER A 66 42.41 0.59 -33.14
C SER A 66 41.91 -0.86 -33.20
N TRP A 67 40.67 -1.10 -33.66
CA TRP A 67 40.00 -2.41 -33.57
C TRP A 67 40.81 -3.57 -34.17
N GLN A 68 41.36 -3.39 -35.37
CA GLN A 68 42.07 -4.46 -36.08
C GLN A 68 43.39 -4.84 -35.42
N GLU A 69 44.07 -3.86 -34.81
CA GLU A 69 45.42 -4.00 -34.28
C GLU A 69 45.41 -4.47 -32.81
N VAL A 70 44.49 -3.94 -32.01
CA VAL A 70 44.50 -4.12 -30.54
C VAL A 70 43.38 -5.06 -30.08
N TRP A 71 42.17 -4.92 -30.62
CA TRP A 71 40.97 -5.53 -30.02
C TRP A 71 40.53 -6.84 -30.70
N ARG A 72 40.82 -7.04 -31.99
CA ARG A 72 40.33 -8.19 -32.78
C ARG A 72 40.69 -9.56 -32.21
N GLN A 73 41.78 -9.68 -31.46
CA GLN A 73 42.19 -10.95 -30.85
C GLN A 73 41.43 -11.27 -29.57
N HIS A 74 40.85 -10.26 -28.91
CA HIS A 74 40.23 -10.37 -27.58
C HIS A 74 38.71 -10.12 -27.60
N MET A 75 38.22 -9.39 -28.61
CA MET A 75 36.82 -8.99 -28.76
C MET A 75 36.34 -9.23 -30.19
N GLY A 76 35.12 -9.72 -30.33
CA GLY A 76 34.50 -10.10 -31.59
C GLY A 76 33.72 -8.97 -32.25
N GLN A 77 32.97 -9.31 -33.30
CA GLN A 77 32.17 -8.33 -34.05
C GLN A 77 31.01 -7.75 -33.22
N ALA A 78 30.52 -8.49 -32.21
CA ALA A 78 29.45 -8.04 -31.34
C ALA A 78 29.89 -6.87 -30.45
N GLU A 79 31.05 -7.00 -29.80
CA GLU A 79 31.63 -5.95 -28.96
C GLU A 79 31.94 -4.69 -29.77
N ARG A 80 32.38 -4.86 -31.03
CA ARG A 80 32.58 -3.74 -31.94
C ARG A 80 31.29 -2.97 -32.21
N ALA A 81 30.17 -3.70 -32.35
CA ALA A 81 28.86 -3.09 -32.53
C ALA A 81 28.41 -2.37 -31.25
N TYR A 82 28.66 -2.93 -30.06
CA TYR A 82 28.35 -2.28 -28.79
C TYR A 82 29.09 -0.96 -28.60
N VAL A 83 30.38 -0.91 -28.97
CA VAL A 83 31.18 0.33 -28.97
C VAL A 83 30.56 1.38 -29.88
N GLY A 84 30.15 1.01 -31.09
CA GLY A 84 29.50 1.92 -32.05
C GLY A 84 28.17 2.46 -31.52
N GLU A 85 27.34 1.59 -30.96
CA GLU A 85 26.04 1.96 -30.42
C GLU A 85 26.14 2.86 -29.18
N LEU A 86 27.07 2.58 -28.26
CA LEU A 86 27.32 3.44 -27.09
C LEU A 86 27.88 4.81 -27.50
N ARG A 87 28.65 4.87 -28.58
CA ARG A 87 29.16 6.13 -29.12
C ARG A 87 28.00 6.99 -29.65
N ASP A 88 27.09 6.38 -30.41
CA ASP A 88 25.92 7.06 -30.95
C ASP A 88 24.94 7.47 -29.84
N GLY A 89 24.78 6.62 -28.81
CA GLY A 89 24.04 6.91 -27.59
C GLY A 89 24.63 8.07 -26.77
N ARG A 90 25.96 8.09 -26.57
CA ARG A 90 26.68 9.19 -25.91
C ARG A 90 26.50 10.49 -26.67
N ASN A 91 26.64 10.47 -28.00
CA ASN A 91 26.43 11.66 -28.82
C ASN A 91 25.02 12.21 -28.67
N SER A 92 24.00 11.32 -28.71
CA SER A 92 22.60 11.71 -28.51
C SER A 92 22.37 12.32 -27.11
N TRP A 93 22.99 11.76 -26.08
CA TRP A 93 22.93 12.28 -24.71
C TRP A 93 23.62 13.64 -24.57
N ALA A 94 24.79 13.82 -25.17
CA ALA A 94 25.52 15.08 -25.16
C ALA A 94 24.76 16.22 -25.88
N HIS A 95 23.95 15.88 -26.88
CA HIS A 95 23.05 16.82 -27.56
C HIS A 95 21.71 17.04 -26.83
N GLN A 96 21.53 16.45 -25.64
CA GLN A 96 20.29 16.55 -24.84
C GLN A 96 19.04 16.05 -25.59
N ASN A 97 19.21 15.07 -26.47
CA ASN A 97 18.08 14.44 -27.15
C ASN A 97 17.15 13.76 -26.14
N GLN A 98 15.88 13.60 -26.52
CA GLN A 98 14.93 12.84 -25.71
C GLN A 98 15.14 11.34 -25.91
N PHE A 99 15.11 10.58 -24.81
CA PHE A 99 15.17 9.11 -24.82
C PHE A 99 13.84 8.53 -24.39
N SER A 100 13.31 7.57 -25.16
CA SER A 100 12.21 6.71 -24.71
C SER A 100 12.71 5.67 -23.69
N SER A 101 11.79 5.05 -22.94
CA SER A 101 12.16 3.99 -22.00
C SER A 101 12.85 2.81 -22.68
N ASP A 102 12.45 2.49 -23.92
CA ASP A 102 13.06 1.43 -24.73
C ASP A 102 14.46 1.82 -25.18
N ASP A 103 14.68 3.08 -25.58
CA ASP A 103 16.02 3.59 -25.94
C ASP A 103 16.98 3.51 -24.74
N VAL A 104 16.51 3.93 -23.56
CA VAL A 104 17.31 3.86 -22.33
C VAL A 104 17.62 2.41 -22.00
N TYR A 105 16.62 1.52 -22.04
CA TYR A 105 16.85 0.10 -21.75
C TYR A 105 17.86 -0.53 -22.71
N ARG A 106 17.75 -0.23 -24.01
CA ARG A 106 18.67 -0.71 -25.04
C ARG A 106 20.09 -0.23 -24.79
N LEU A 107 20.27 1.05 -24.47
CA LEU A 107 21.57 1.64 -24.17
C LEU A 107 22.19 1.03 -22.91
N LEU A 108 21.39 0.81 -21.86
CA LEU A 108 21.83 0.13 -20.64
C LEU A 108 22.22 -1.32 -20.90
N ASP A 109 21.50 -2.05 -21.76
CA ASP A 109 21.84 -3.41 -22.14
C ASP A 109 23.17 -3.48 -22.90
N THR A 110 23.39 -2.54 -23.83
CA THR A 110 24.65 -2.41 -24.56
C THR A 110 25.81 -2.07 -23.64
N ALA A 111 25.59 -1.16 -22.68
CA ALA A 111 26.56 -0.83 -21.65
C ALA A 111 26.95 -2.06 -20.83
N GLU A 112 25.97 -2.82 -20.35
CA GLU A 112 26.18 -4.05 -19.58
C GLU A 112 27.01 -5.08 -20.37
N ARG A 113 26.67 -5.33 -21.64
CA ARG A 113 27.37 -6.30 -22.50
C ARG A 113 28.82 -5.90 -22.77
N LEU A 114 29.07 -4.62 -23.03
CA LEU A 114 30.43 -4.14 -23.22
C LEU A 114 31.24 -4.24 -21.93
N LEU A 115 30.65 -3.89 -20.78
CA LEU A 115 31.27 -4.02 -19.47
C LEU A 115 31.57 -5.48 -19.09
N GLN A 116 30.71 -6.43 -19.51
CA GLN A 116 30.96 -7.87 -19.39
C GLN A 116 32.18 -8.30 -20.21
N ALA A 117 32.33 -7.80 -21.44
CA ALA A 117 33.49 -8.11 -22.29
C ALA A 117 34.82 -7.64 -21.68
N VAL A 118 34.81 -6.58 -20.87
CA VAL A 118 35.99 -6.09 -20.14
C VAL A 118 36.06 -6.55 -18.67
N SER A 119 35.13 -7.40 -18.22
CA SER A 119 35.08 -7.92 -16.85
C SER A 119 34.98 -6.86 -15.73
N ALA A 120 34.36 -5.71 -16.02
CA ALA A 120 34.21 -4.58 -15.09
C ALA A 120 33.06 -4.81 -14.08
N ARG A 121 33.28 -5.69 -13.10
CA ARG A 121 32.23 -6.24 -12.20
C ARG A 121 31.38 -5.18 -11.49
N ASP A 122 31.98 -4.15 -10.93
CA ASP A 122 31.27 -3.14 -10.14
C ASP A 122 30.36 -2.30 -11.04
N GLN A 123 30.85 -1.93 -12.22
CA GLN A 123 30.11 -1.18 -13.22
C GLN A 123 28.98 -2.02 -13.82
N ILE A 124 29.18 -3.33 -14.03
CA ILE A 124 28.11 -4.27 -14.45
C ILE A 124 26.98 -4.25 -13.44
N GLN A 125 27.29 -4.43 -12.14
CA GLN A 125 26.26 -4.45 -11.09
C GLN A 125 25.49 -3.12 -11.02
N PHE A 126 26.19 -2.00 -11.16
CA PHE A 126 25.57 -0.68 -11.17
C PHE A 126 24.61 -0.49 -12.35
N VAL A 127 25.03 -0.85 -13.57
CA VAL A 127 24.16 -0.77 -14.77
C VAL A 127 22.97 -1.73 -14.66
N GLN A 128 23.16 -2.92 -14.11
CA GLN A 128 22.06 -3.85 -13.83
C GLN A 128 21.05 -3.30 -12.82
N GLN A 129 21.51 -2.52 -11.84
CA GLN A 129 20.63 -1.83 -10.90
C GLN A 129 19.82 -0.74 -11.64
N LEU A 130 20.47 0.06 -12.49
CA LEU A 130 19.78 1.05 -13.33
C LEU A 130 18.73 0.41 -14.25
N LYS A 131 18.98 -0.79 -14.81
CA LYS A 131 17.99 -1.53 -15.62
C LYS A 131 16.79 -1.97 -14.78
N ARG A 132 17.04 -2.56 -13.60
CA ARG A 132 15.98 -3.00 -12.68
C ARG A 132 15.09 -1.85 -12.24
N ASP A 133 15.70 -0.71 -11.91
CA ASP A 133 14.97 0.48 -11.49
C ASP A 133 14.15 1.11 -12.62
N LEU A 134 14.63 1.05 -13.88
CA LEU A 134 13.89 1.50 -15.05
C LEU A 134 12.67 0.61 -15.30
N GLN A 135 12.86 -0.71 -15.25
CA GLN A 135 11.77 -1.66 -15.43
C GLN A 135 10.68 -1.53 -14.37
N ARG A 136 11.05 -1.29 -13.11
CA ARG A 136 10.08 -0.98 -12.03
C ARG A 136 9.30 0.29 -12.35
N GLN A 137 9.99 1.36 -12.74
CA GLN A 137 9.35 2.62 -13.09
C GLN A 137 8.36 2.46 -14.26
N VAL A 138 8.77 1.77 -15.33
CA VAL A 138 7.89 1.50 -16.48
C VAL A 138 6.69 0.65 -16.08
N PHE A 139 6.88 -0.36 -15.23
CA PHE A 139 5.79 -1.20 -14.73
C PHE A 139 4.79 -0.40 -13.89
N ASP A 140 5.26 0.48 -13.01
CA ASP A 140 4.42 1.36 -12.21
C ASP A 140 3.65 2.38 -13.09
N GLU A 141 4.31 2.94 -14.11
CA GLU A 141 3.70 3.84 -15.10
C GLU A 141 2.64 3.13 -15.97
N GLN A 142 2.93 1.90 -16.43
CA GLN A 142 1.99 1.07 -17.18
C GLN A 142 0.80 0.65 -16.31
N GLY A 143 1.04 0.27 -15.05
CA GLY A 143 -0.01 -0.04 -14.08
C GLY A 143 -0.93 1.15 -13.83
N ARG A 144 -0.37 2.38 -13.75
CA ARG A 144 -1.14 3.62 -13.68
C ARG A 144 -1.93 3.90 -14.96
N SER A 145 -1.30 3.73 -16.13
CA SER A 145 -1.94 3.96 -17.43
C SER A 145 -3.07 2.97 -17.72
N GLU A 146 -2.91 1.68 -17.41
CA GLU A 146 -3.94 0.66 -17.57
C GLU A 146 -5.09 0.85 -16.58
N ARG A 147 -4.81 1.23 -15.32
CA ARG A 147 -5.84 1.67 -14.37
C ARG A 147 -6.60 2.90 -14.88
N ARG A 148 -5.90 3.86 -15.50
CA ARG A 148 -6.50 5.05 -16.12
C ARG A 148 -7.33 4.73 -17.36
N LYS A 149 -6.90 3.80 -18.21
CA LYS A 149 -7.68 3.32 -19.39
C LYS A 149 -8.91 2.52 -18.98
N THR A 150 -8.80 1.71 -17.93
CA THR A 150 -9.92 0.93 -17.39
C THR A 150 -10.95 1.84 -16.72
N ALA A 151 -10.51 2.92 -16.06
CA ALA A 151 -11.37 3.98 -15.53
C ALA A 151 -11.90 4.96 -16.61
N ALA A 152 -11.25 5.04 -17.78
CA ALA A 152 -11.65 5.92 -18.89
C ALA A 152 -12.52 5.23 -19.95
N LYS A 153 -12.86 3.95 -19.79
CA LYS A 153 -13.99 3.37 -20.53
C LYS A 153 -15.25 4.05 -19.99
N PRO A 154 -15.95 4.87 -20.81
CA PRO A 154 -17.22 5.43 -20.38
C PRO A 154 -18.16 4.27 -20.06
N THR A 155 -18.85 4.33 -18.94
CA THR A 155 -20.07 3.56 -18.75
C THR A 155 -20.99 3.94 -19.90
N GLU A 156 -21.24 3.03 -20.83
CA GLU A 156 -22.26 3.24 -21.87
C GLU A 156 -23.60 3.46 -21.17
N GLY A 157 -24.11 4.68 -21.26
CA GLY A 157 -25.42 5.06 -20.77
C GLY A 157 -25.85 6.33 -21.49
N GLU A 158 -27.07 6.34 -22.03
CA GLU A 158 -27.68 7.58 -22.48
C GLU A 158 -27.89 8.48 -21.24
N PRO A 159 -27.26 9.66 -21.16
CA PRO A 159 -27.56 10.59 -20.09
C PRO A 159 -29.04 10.97 -20.15
N LEU A 160 -29.72 10.94 -19.00
CA LEU A 160 -31.11 11.41 -18.89
C LEU A 160 -31.23 12.80 -19.52
N LYS A 161 -32.10 12.94 -20.52
CA LYS A 161 -32.33 14.22 -21.22
C LYS A 161 -32.74 15.30 -20.22
N GLY A 162 -32.04 16.44 -20.25
CA GLY A 162 -32.35 17.63 -19.47
C GLY A 162 -31.52 17.85 -18.20
N LEU A 163 -30.55 16.97 -17.88
CA LEU A 163 -29.61 17.21 -16.79
C LEU A 163 -28.41 18.03 -17.27
N THR A 164 -28.07 19.08 -16.52
CA THR A 164 -26.85 19.86 -16.75
C THR A 164 -25.62 18.99 -16.44
N PRO A 165 -24.55 19.02 -17.28
CA PRO A 165 -23.31 18.31 -16.99
C PRO A 165 -22.77 18.64 -15.60
N TRP A 166 -22.31 17.63 -14.84
CA TRP A 166 -21.81 17.84 -13.47
C TRP A 166 -20.69 18.90 -13.41
N ARG A 167 -19.89 19.02 -14.47
CA ARG A 167 -18.80 19.99 -14.59
C ARG A 167 -19.28 21.44 -14.57
N ASP A 168 -20.53 21.68 -14.93
CA ASP A 168 -21.13 23.01 -14.99
C ASP A 168 -21.87 23.37 -13.69
N VAL A 169 -22.06 22.39 -12.79
CA VAL A 169 -22.79 22.57 -11.52
C VAL A 169 -21.95 22.28 -10.27
N ILE A 170 -20.78 21.65 -10.42
CA ILE A 170 -19.86 21.34 -9.33
C ILE A 170 -18.52 22.00 -9.61
N THR A 171 -18.02 22.77 -8.65
CA THR A 171 -16.63 23.25 -8.65
C THR A 171 -15.76 22.21 -7.96
N PRO A 172 -14.78 21.58 -8.64
CA PRO A 172 -13.87 20.63 -8.00
C PRO A 172 -13.09 21.30 -6.87
N HIS A 173 -12.73 20.52 -5.84
CA HIS A 173 -11.88 21.01 -4.77
C HIS A 173 -10.50 21.43 -5.32
N ALA A 174 -9.82 22.34 -4.61
CA ALA A 174 -8.64 23.05 -5.14
C ALA A 174 -7.46 22.12 -5.48
N ASP A 175 -7.31 21.02 -4.75
CA ASP A 175 -6.34 19.94 -4.97
C ASP A 175 -6.61 19.16 -6.27
N VAL A 176 -7.87 18.76 -6.51
CA VAL A 176 -8.33 18.07 -7.72
C VAL A 176 -8.22 19.01 -8.92
N ALA A 177 -8.64 20.27 -8.77
CA ALA A 177 -8.57 21.29 -9.81
C ALA A 177 -7.12 21.64 -10.19
N SER A 178 -6.20 21.64 -9.22
CA SER A 178 -4.78 21.97 -9.44
C SER A 178 -3.91 20.77 -9.84
N GLY A 179 -4.46 19.56 -9.86
CA GLY A 179 -3.74 18.33 -10.20
C GLY A 179 -2.69 17.91 -9.16
N ARG A 180 -2.68 18.53 -7.96
CA ARG A 180 -1.84 18.14 -6.82
C ARG A 180 -2.52 17.05 -5.98
N PHE A 181 -3.15 16.10 -6.66
CA PHE A 181 -3.93 15.04 -6.03
C PHE A 181 -3.02 13.86 -5.68
N GLU A 182 -2.85 13.57 -4.39
CA GLU A 182 -2.29 12.31 -3.94
C GLU A 182 -3.42 11.35 -3.56
N GLN A 183 -3.59 10.27 -4.32
CA GLN A 183 -4.64 9.28 -4.09
C GLN A 183 -4.56 8.61 -2.69
N ALA A 184 -3.40 8.71 -2.01
CA ALA A 184 -3.20 8.24 -0.65
C ALA A 184 -3.87 9.12 0.40
N GLU A 185 -4.06 10.43 0.14
CA GLU A 185 -4.68 11.41 1.05
C GLU A 185 -6.19 11.17 1.23
N PHE A 186 -6.83 10.45 0.29
CA PHE A 186 -8.26 10.09 0.31
C PHE A 186 -8.53 8.62 0.62
N ALA A 187 -7.50 7.85 1.01
CA ALA A 187 -7.70 6.49 1.47
C ALA A 187 -8.17 6.55 2.93
N ALA A 188 -9.46 6.33 3.14
CA ALA A 188 -10.02 6.17 4.48
C ALA A 188 -9.24 5.09 5.25
N ASP A 189 -8.65 5.48 6.39
CA ASP A 189 -7.86 4.59 7.24
C ASP A 189 -8.40 4.63 8.68
N LEU A 190 -9.13 3.58 9.05
CA LEU A 190 -9.73 3.44 10.37
C LEU A 190 -8.67 3.35 11.49
N PHE A 191 -7.48 2.81 11.21
CA PHE A 191 -6.41 2.72 12.20
C PHE A 191 -5.88 4.12 12.54
N GLN A 192 -5.66 4.97 11.53
CA GLN A 192 -5.23 6.36 11.75
C GLN A 192 -6.27 7.13 12.54
N VAL A 193 -7.56 6.99 12.21
CA VAL A 193 -8.66 7.66 12.95
C VAL A 193 -8.72 7.19 14.41
N ALA A 194 -8.65 5.88 14.64
CA ALA A 194 -8.72 5.30 15.98
C ALA A 194 -7.49 5.63 16.85
N THR A 195 -6.34 5.89 16.24
CA THR A 195 -5.09 6.26 16.92
C THR A 195 -4.84 7.78 17.00
N ASN A 196 -5.79 8.61 16.53
CA ASN A 196 -5.69 10.07 16.47
C ASN A 196 -4.55 10.61 15.60
N ASN A 197 -4.26 9.93 14.50
CA ASN A 197 -3.20 10.28 13.55
C ASN A 197 -3.74 10.58 12.14
N ALA A 198 -5.05 10.55 11.93
CA ALA A 198 -5.65 10.87 10.64
C ALA A 198 -5.71 12.39 10.40
N ASP A 199 -5.78 12.78 9.14
CA ASP A 199 -6.05 14.16 8.75
C ASP A 199 -7.40 14.64 9.29
N ALA A 200 -7.51 15.95 9.50
CA ALA A 200 -8.68 16.58 10.13
C ALA A 200 -10.01 16.20 9.45
N GLU A 201 -9.99 15.96 8.14
CA GLU A 201 -11.19 15.60 7.37
C GLU A 201 -11.75 14.22 7.74
N TYR A 202 -10.90 13.29 8.19
CA TYR A 202 -11.30 11.98 8.67
C TYR A 202 -11.35 11.90 10.20
N GLN A 203 -10.53 12.69 10.90
CA GLN A 203 -10.41 12.65 12.36
C GLN A 203 -11.57 13.36 13.08
N ASP A 204 -12.01 14.52 12.56
CA ASP A 204 -13.05 15.33 13.19
C ASP A 204 -14.46 14.87 12.72
N PRO A 205 -15.37 14.48 13.64
CA PRO A 205 -16.69 13.99 13.27
C PRO A 205 -17.51 14.98 12.44
N VAL A 206 -17.42 16.28 12.74
CA VAL A 206 -18.20 17.33 12.05
C VAL A 206 -17.65 17.53 10.63
N ALA A 207 -16.33 17.60 10.47
CA ALA A 207 -15.66 17.71 9.19
C ALA A 207 -15.92 16.48 8.30
N PHE A 208 -15.89 15.29 8.89
CA PHE A 208 -16.14 14.02 8.22
C PHE A 208 -17.56 13.95 7.67
N PHE A 209 -18.58 14.20 8.51
CA PHE A 209 -19.97 14.16 8.06
C PHE A 209 -20.32 15.32 7.13
N GLY A 210 -19.70 16.50 7.30
CA GLY A 210 -19.85 17.62 6.37
C GLY A 210 -19.40 17.34 4.93
N ARG A 211 -18.51 16.35 4.74
CA ARG A 211 -18.02 15.89 3.43
C ARG A 211 -18.59 14.54 3.00
N THR A 212 -19.34 13.88 3.88
CA THR A 212 -19.88 12.55 3.61
C THR A 212 -21.30 12.65 3.06
N TYR A 213 -21.49 12.15 1.83
CA TYR A 213 -22.82 11.94 1.30
C TYR A 213 -23.45 10.69 1.92
N LEU A 214 -24.55 10.87 2.66
CA LEU A 214 -25.29 9.78 3.29
C LEU A 214 -26.08 9.00 2.24
N THR A 215 -25.42 8.02 1.61
CA THR A 215 -26.06 7.07 0.70
C THR A 215 -27.15 6.28 1.42
N HIS A 216 -28.08 5.69 0.66
CA HIS A 216 -29.14 4.85 1.23
C HIS A 216 -28.59 3.74 2.14
N GLY A 217 -27.54 3.03 1.70
CA GLY A 217 -26.91 1.97 2.49
C GLY A 217 -26.24 2.50 3.77
N LEU A 218 -25.55 3.65 3.69
CA LEU A 218 -24.95 4.26 4.88
C LEU A 218 -26.00 4.74 5.88
N ARG A 219 -27.11 5.33 5.41
CA ARG A 219 -28.25 5.69 6.26
C ARG A 219 -28.81 4.46 6.98
N GLN A 220 -29.07 3.37 6.27
CA GLN A 220 -29.56 2.13 6.87
C GLN A 220 -28.61 1.59 7.93
N LEU A 221 -27.31 1.55 7.64
CA LEU A 221 -26.28 1.09 8.57
C LEU A 221 -26.26 1.92 9.86
N LEU A 222 -26.23 3.26 9.72
CA LEU A 222 -26.18 4.18 10.86
C LEU A 222 -27.47 4.09 11.70
N THR A 223 -28.64 4.04 11.06
CA THR A 223 -29.92 3.86 11.75
C THR A 223 -29.99 2.54 12.51
N ALA A 224 -29.58 1.42 11.88
CA ALA A 224 -29.59 0.11 12.52
C ALA A 224 -28.67 0.07 13.74
N ALA A 225 -27.46 0.62 13.62
CA ALA A 225 -26.53 0.72 14.75
C ALA A 225 -27.08 1.64 15.86
N ALA A 226 -27.67 2.79 15.50
CA ALA A 226 -28.24 3.72 16.47
C ALA A 226 -29.41 3.10 17.26
N ARG A 227 -30.30 2.34 16.59
CA ARG A 227 -31.38 1.58 17.25
C ARG A 227 -30.82 0.60 18.27
N ARG A 228 -29.79 -0.17 17.88
CA ARG A 228 -29.16 -1.15 18.78
C ARG A 228 -28.50 -0.48 19.96
N LEU A 229 -27.64 0.52 19.74
CA LEU A 229 -26.96 1.27 20.80
C LEU A 229 -27.94 1.91 21.80
N SER A 230 -29.13 2.28 21.34
CA SER A 230 -30.20 2.87 22.15
C SER A 230 -31.14 1.83 22.77
N SER A 231 -30.82 0.54 22.67
CA SER A 231 -31.64 -0.60 23.18
C SER A 231 -33.05 -0.69 22.57
N GLN A 232 -33.26 -0.13 21.38
CA GLN A 232 -34.55 -0.15 20.67
C GLN A 232 -34.68 -1.33 19.68
N GLY A 233 -33.85 -2.37 19.85
CA GLY A 233 -33.73 -3.48 18.91
C GLY A 233 -32.70 -3.20 17.80
N GLY A 234 -32.73 -4.00 16.74
CA GLY A 234 -31.70 -3.99 15.69
C GLY A 234 -30.67 -5.09 15.85
N ASP A 235 -29.89 -5.30 14.79
CA ASP A 235 -28.98 -6.42 14.69
C ASP A 235 -27.72 -6.20 15.53
N PRO A 236 -27.31 -7.19 16.33
CA PRO A 236 -26.11 -7.09 17.16
C PRO A 236 -24.82 -7.18 16.34
N VAL A 237 -24.90 -7.74 15.13
CA VAL A 237 -23.74 -8.05 14.29
C VAL A 237 -24.05 -7.62 12.87
N VAL A 238 -23.14 -6.89 12.26
CA VAL A 238 -23.26 -6.44 10.87
C VAL A 238 -21.99 -6.83 10.11
N ASP A 239 -22.16 -7.40 8.93
CA ASP A 239 -21.08 -7.84 8.04
C ASP A 239 -20.99 -6.88 6.83
N LEU A 240 -19.88 -6.15 6.70
CA LEU A 240 -19.65 -5.28 5.55
C LEU A 240 -19.08 -6.07 4.37
N GLN A 241 -19.98 -6.58 3.53
CA GLN A 241 -19.66 -7.22 2.27
C GLN A 241 -19.85 -6.23 1.11
N THR A 242 -18.87 -5.36 0.85
CA THR A 242 -18.87 -4.57 -0.39
C THR A 242 -17.75 -5.00 -1.32
N ASN A 243 -18.07 -5.09 -2.61
CA ASN A 243 -17.08 -5.29 -3.67
C ASN A 243 -16.04 -4.16 -3.67
N PHE A 244 -14.81 -4.48 -4.07
CA PHE A 244 -13.62 -3.63 -4.14
C PHE A 244 -13.88 -2.11 -4.28
N GLY A 245 -13.29 -1.31 -3.38
CA GLY A 245 -13.22 0.16 -3.48
C GLY A 245 -14.44 0.94 -2.98
N GLY A 246 -15.47 0.29 -2.43
CA GLY A 246 -16.80 0.89 -2.19
C GLY A 246 -17.09 1.50 -0.81
N GLY A 247 -16.11 1.77 0.05
CA GLY A 247 -16.33 2.55 1.29
C GLY A 247 -16.61 1.75 2.58
N LYS A 248 -16.09 0.52 2.74
CA LYS A 248 -16.16 -0.23 4.01
C LYS A 248 -15.52 0.53 5.16
N THR A 249 -14.27 0.91 4.99
CA THR A 249 -13.52 1.68 5.99
C THR A 249 -14.19 3.05 6.25
N HIS A 250 -14.73 3.69 5.22
CA HIS A 250 -15.53 4.92 5.37
C HIS A 250 -16.78 4.71 6.22
N SER A 251 -17.49 3.60 6.00
CA SER A 251 -18.69 3.22 6.77
C SER A 251 -18.35 2.91 8.23
N MET A 252 -17.21 2.24 8.46
CA MET A 252 -16.68 2.02 9.81
C MET A 252 -16.31 3.32 10.52
N ILE A 253 -15.66 4.27 9.83
CA ILE A 253 -15.35 5.59 10.38
C ILE A 253 -16.64 6.36 10.69
N ALA A 254 -17.66 6.30 9.84
CA ALA A 254 -18.96 6.93 10.11
C ALA A 254 -19.59 6.40 11.40
N LEU A 255 -19.53 5.08 11.63
CA LEU A 255 -20.00 4.47 12.88
C LEU A 255 -19.12 4.82 14.09
N TYR A 256 -17.80 4.88 13.90
CA TYR A 256 -16.86 5.33 14.93
C TYR A 256 -17.18 6.76 15.40
N HIS A 257 -17.54 7.64 14.47
CA HIS A 257 -17.92 9.02 14.73
C HIS A 257 -19.34 9.18 15.26
N LEU A 258 -20.29 8.33 14.84
CA LEU A 258 -21.62 8.25 15.46
C LEU A 258 -21.52 7.96 16.98
N ALA A 259 -20.54 7.14 17.37
CA ALA A 259 -20.25 6.79 18.76
C ALA A 259 -19.27 7.75 19.47
N SER A 260 -18.96 8.91 18.88
CA SER A 260 -17.96 9.85 19.43
C SER A 260 -18.42 10.63 20.67
N GLY A 261 -19.73 10.70 20.91
CA GLY A 261 -20.34 11.55 21.94
C GLY A 261 -20.61 12.99 21.50
N ILE A 262 -20.24 13.36 20.26
CA ILE A 262 -20.67 14.62 19.64
C ILE A 262 -22.18 14.58 19.39
N SER A 263 -22.85 15.72 19.59
CA SER A 263 -24.29 15.84 19.36
C SER A 263 -24.63 15.52 17.91
N ALA A 264 -25.62 14.65 17.69
CA ALA A 264 -26.10 14.31 16.35
C ALA A 264 -26.57 15.55 15.55
N LEU A 265 -26.98 16.63 16.23
CA LEU A 265 -27.38 17.89 15.61
C LEU A 265 -26.20 18.65 14.98
N GLU A 266 -24.97 18.38 15.41
CA GLU A 266 -23.75 18.96 14.84
C GLU A 266 -23.23 18.15 13.65
N LEU A 267 -23.73 16.92 13.47
CA LEU A 267 -23.30 16.00 12.42
C LEU A 267 -24.25 16.10 11.23
N ALA A 268 -23.76 16.60 10.10
CA ALA A 268 -24.56 16.85 8.90
C ALA A 268 -25.37 15.61 8.47
N GLY A 269 -26.69 15.77 8.39
CA GLY A 269 -27.65 14.72 8.00
C GLY A 269 -27.95 13.65 9.07
N ILE A 270 -27.16 13.55 10.14
CA ILE A 270 -27.39 12.55 11.21
C ILE A 270 -28.51 12.98 12.15
N GLY A 271 -28.57 14.25 12.54
CA GLY A 271 -29.65 14.76 13.39
C GLY A 271 -31.03 14.53 12.76
N GLU A 272 -31.16 14.80 11.45
CA GLU A 272 -32.39 14.52 10.68
C GLU A 272 -32.69 13.03 10.63
N LEU A 273 -31.70 12.19 10.31
CA LEU A 273 -31.84 10.74 10.23
C LEU A 273 -32.34 10.13 11.54
N LEU A 274 -31.79 10.56 12.69
CA LEU A 274 -32.21 10.04 13.99
C LEU A 274 -33.59 10.57 14.41
N ALA A 275 -33.92 11.81 14.07
CA ALA A 275 -35.22 12.40 14.35
C ALA A 275 -36.35 11.73 13.55
N GLU A 276 -36.12 11.42 12.27
CA GLU A 276 -37.04 10.66 11.41
C GLU A 276 -37.42 9.30 12.03
N GLU A 277 -36.46 8.68 12.72
CA GLU A 277 -36.58 7.35 13.31
C GLU A 277 -36.97 7.37 14.79
N GLY A 278 -37.04 8.54 15.43
CA GLY A 278 -37.34 8.69 16.85
C GLY A 278 -36.26 8.13 17.79
N ILE A 279 -34.99 8.18 17.38
CA ILE A 279 -33.86 7.59 18.12
C ILE A 279 -33.07 8.69 18.84
N GLU A 280 -32.79 8.47 20.12
CA GLU A 280 -31.84 9.28 20.89
C GLU A 280 -30.64 8.42 21.28
N LEU A 281 -29.44 8.82 20.87
CA LEU A 281 -28.22 8.09 21.18
C LEU A 281 -27.85 8.22 22.67
N PRO A 282 -27.27 7.17 23.28
CA PRO A 282 -26.68 7.26 24.60
C PRO A 282 -25.58 8.33 24.66
N LYS A 283 -25.48 9.04 25.78
CA LYS A 283 -24.46 10.09 26.00
C LYS A 283 -23.02 9.58 25.93
N SER A 284 -22.81 8.31 26.26
CA SER A 284 -21.50 7.67 26.27
C SER A 284 -21.63 6.31 25.61
N ILE A 285 -20.79 6.07 24.61
CA ILE A 285 -20.70 4.80 23.89
C ILE A 285 -19.22 4.40 23.90
N ALA A 286 -18.92 3.22 24.45
CA ALA A 286 -17.58 2.68 24.41
C ALA A 286 -17.23 2.22 22.99
N ARG A 287 -15.98 2.44 22.57
CA ARG A 287 -15.52 2.13 21.21
C ARG A 287 -14.33 1.20 21.30
N ALA A 288 -14.39 0.08 20.58
CA ALA A 288 -13.23 -0.76 20.33
C ALA A 288 -12.99 -0.91 18.83
N VAL A 289 -11.75 -0.71 18.41
CA VAL A 289 -11.30 -0.79 17.02
C VAL A 289 -10.13 -1.76 16.93
N VAL A 290 -10.27 -2.75 16.06
CA VAL A 290 -9.22 -3.71 15.74
C VAL A 290 -9.05 -3.70 14.22
N VAL A 291 -7.85 -3.36 13.76
CA VAL A 291 -7.50 -3.41 12.33
C VAL A 291 -6.46 -4.51 12.15
N GLY A 292 -6.87 -5.63 11.55
CA GLY A 292 -6.10 -6.87 11.55
C GLY A 292 -4.72 -6.77 10.89
N GLN A 293 -4.52 -5.83 9.96
CA GLN A 293 -3.24 -5.58 9.30
C GLN A 293 -2.20 -4.90 10.23
N PHE A 294 -2.67 -4.13 11.22
CA PHE A 294 -1.81 -3.38 12.14
C PHE A 294 -1.64 -4.05 13.51
N MET A 295 -2.28 -5.21 13.72
CA MET A 295 -2.14 -5.99 14.94
C MET A 295 -1.12 -7.10 14.76
N SER A 296 -0.06 -7.10 15.58
CA SER A 296 0.94 -8.17 15.58
C SER A 296 0.43 -9.38 16.38
N PRO A 297 0.43 -10.60 15.81
CA PRO A 297 0.16 -11.82 16.56
C PRO A 297 1.38 -12.30 17.37
N ALA A 298 2.57 -11.73 17.14
CA ALA A 298 3.84 -12.21 17.69
C ALA A 298 4.36 -11.37 18.85
N SER A 299 3.81 -10.18 19.10
CA SER A 299 4.32 -9.24 20.10
C SER A 299 3.19 -8.54 20.83
N PRO A 300 3.29 -8.41 22.17
CA PRO A 300 2.24 -7.78 22.95
C PRO A 300 2.17 -6.29 22.63
N ASN A 301 0.98 -5.71 22.78
CA ASN A 301 0.78 -4.28 22.68
C ASN A 301 0.76 -3.67 24.09
N ALA A 302 1.77 -2.88 24.39
CA ALA A 302 1.90 -2.22 25.69
C ALA A 302 0.83 -1.13 25.86
N LYS A 303 0.14 -1.17 26.99
CA LYS A 303 -0.90 -0.23 27.38
C LYS A 303 -0.50 0.54 28.63
N VAL A 304 -1.24 1.61 28.91
CA VAL A 304 -1.09 2.38 30.15
C VAL A 304 -1.32 1.46 31.36
N GLY A 305 -0.54 1.66 32.42
CA GLY A 305 -0.68 0.88 33.65
C GLY A 305 0.02 -0.49 33.64
N GLY A 306 0.96 -0.71 32.71
CA GLY A 306 1.74 -1.95 32.64
C GLY A 306 0.96 -3.16 32.13
N ILE A 307 -0.19 -2.93 31.49
CA ILE A 307 -0.97 -3.95 30.80
C ILE A 307 -0.33 -4.23 29.44
N GLU A 308 -0.33 -5.50 29.04
CA GLU A 308 0.12 -5.96 27.74
C GLU A 308 -1.00 -6.79 27.12
N THR A 309 -1.67 -6.26 26.10
CA THR A 309 -2.67 -7.03 25.35
C THR A 309 -1.97 -7.92 24.33
N ARG A 310 -2.39 -9.18 24.23
CA ARG A 310 -1.76 -10.18 23.34
C ARG A 310 -2.68 -10.60 22.21
N THR A 311 -3.99 -10.50 22.41
CA THR A 311 -5.01 -11.07 21.52
C THR A 311 -6.08 -10.03 21.16
N ILE A 312 -6.88 -10.31 20.13
CA ILE A 312 -8.00 -9.44 19.72
C ILE A 312 -8.97 -9.20 20.89
N TRP A 313 -9.28 -10.23 21.69
CA TRP A 313 -10.19 -10.07 22.82
C TRP A 313 -9.57 -9.29 23.98
N GLY A 314 -8.27 -9.44 24.25
CA GLY A 314 -7.57 -8.60 25.22
C GLY A 314 -7.58 -7.12 24.80
N GLU A 315 -7.37 -6.86 23.52
CA GLU A 315 -7.41 -5.53 22.93
C GLU A 315 -8.82 -4.90 23.03
N ILE A 316 -9.86 -5.64 22.64
CA ILE A 316 -11.26 -5.18 22.77
C ILE A 316 -11.61 -4.88 24.22
N ALA A 317 -11.26 -5.78 25.15
CA ALA A 317 -11.58 -5.60 26.56
C ALA A 317 -10.93 -4.36 27.16
N TYR A 318 -9.65 -4.13 26.83
CA TYR A 318 -8.94 -2.93 27.28
C TYR A 318 -9.53 -1.65 26.65
N GLN A 319 -9.86 -1.65 25.36
CA GLN A 319 -10.43 -0.46 24.72
C GLN A 319 -11.83 -0.11 25.25
N LEU A 320 -12.68 -1.11 25.52
CA LEU A 320 -14.04 -0.86 26.00
C LEU A 320 -14.12 -0.39 27.46
N ALA A 321 -13.30 -0.96 28.35
CA ALA A 321 -13.43 -0.71 29.78
C ALA A 321 -12.09 -0.57 30.52
N GLY A 322 -10.99 -0.31 29.80
CA GLY A 322 -9.66 -0.05 30.38
C GLY A 322 -9.10 -1.23 31.19
N VAL A 323 -8.43 -0.90 32.29
CA VAL A 323 -7.88 -1.89 33.23
C VAL A 323 -8.96 -2.85 33.76
N PRO A 324 -10.14 -2.39 34.24
CA PRO A 324 -11.23 -3.28 34.64
C PRO A 324 -11.64 -4.29 33.56
N GLY A 325 -11.82 -3.82 32.32
CA GLY A 325 -12.18 -4.69 31.20
C GLY A 325 -11.13 -5.76 30.91
N TYR A 326 -9.85 -5.36 30.82
CA TYR A 326 -8.76 -6.29 30.60
C TYR A 326 -8.66 -7.35 31.70
N ARG A 327 -8.84 -6.98 32.98
CA ARG A 327 -8.76 -7.93 34.10
C ARG A 327 -9.76 -9.08 34.01
N LEU A 328 -10.93 -8.87 33.40
CA LEU A 328 -11.90 -9.95 33.18
C LEU A 328 -11.32 -11.05 32.28
N VAL A 329 -10.59 -10.66 31.24
CA VAL A 329 -10.07 -11.55 30.19
C VAL A 329 -8.57 -11.83 30.30
N GLU A 330 -7.88 -11.34 31.33
CA GLU A 330 -6.41 -11.40 31.43
C GLU A 330 -5.87 -12.83 31.34
N ALA A 331 -6.52 -13.79 32.00
CA ALA A 331 -6.11 -15.19 31.94
C ALA A 331 -6.22 -15.75 30.51
N ASP A 332 -7.30 -15.40 29.80
CA ASP A 332 -7.60 -15.88 28.44
C ASP A 332 -6.71 -15.20 27.39
N ASP A 333 -6.44 -13.91 27.55
CA ASP A 333 -5.45 -13.14 26.77
C ASP A 333 -4.04 -13.71 26.93
N ARG A 334 -3.61 -13.99 28.18
CA ARG A 334 -2.30 -14.61 28.44
C ARG A 334 -2.18 -16.02 27.86
N ALA A 335 -3.27 -16.78 27.87
CA ALA A 335 -3.32 -18.15 27.38
C ALA A 335 -3.57 -18.24 25.86
N GLY A 336 -3.94 -17.15 25.18
CA GLY A 336 -4.28 -17.20 23.76
C GLY A 336 -5.55 -18.01 23.46
N THR A 337 -6.50 -18.06 24.41
CA THR A 337 -7.75 -18.82 24.29
C THR A 337 -9.01 -17.94 24.40
N ASN A 338 -10.15 -18.44 23.93
CA ASN A 338 -11.42 -17.72 23.90
C ASN A 338 -11.95 -17.41 25.32
N PRO A 339 -12.31 -16.14 25.64
CA PRO A 339 -12.78 -15.73 26.97
C PRO A 339 -14.20 -16.22 27.34
N GLY A 340 -14.97 -16.76 26.40
CA GLY A 340 -16.29 -17.34 26.71
C GLY A 340 -17.29 -16.30 27.25
N GLU A 341 -18.05 -16.68 28.29
CA GLU A 341 -19.12 -15.87 28.87
C GLU A 341 -18.67 -14.52 29.44
N LYS A 342 -17.37 -14.36 29.73
CA LYS A 342 -16.78 -13.12 30.25
C LYS A 342 -16.98 -11.92 29.31
N LEU A 343 -17.20 -12.16 28.01
CA LEU A 343 -17.56 -11.08 27.07
C LEU A 343 -18.89 -10.43 27.41
N ILE A 344 -19.86 -11.18 27.94
CA ILE A 344 -21.15 -10.64 28.37
C ILE A 344 -20.95 -9.72 29.58
N GLU A 345 -20.11 -10.13 30.53
CA GLU A 345 -19.74 -9.30 31.69
C GLU A 345 -19.02 -8.03 31.25
N LEU A 346 -18.04 -8.14 30.35
CA LEU A 346 -17.33 -7.01 29.77
C LEU A 346 -18.27 -6.01 29.10
N PHE A 347 -19.22 -6.49 28.29
CA PHE A 347 -20.18 -5.63 27.60
C PHE A 347 -21.14 -4.94 28.56
N ARG A 348 -21.59 -5.62 29.62
CA ARG A 348 -22.39 -4.98 30.68
C ARG A 348 -21.59 -3.94 31.45
N LEU A 349 -20.31 -4.19 31.70
CA LEU A 349 -19.41 -3.26 32.37
C LEU A 349 -19.15 -2.01 31.51
N ALA A 350 -18.94 -2.17 30.21
CA ALA A 350 -18.68 -1.08 29.28
C ALA A 350 -19.94 -0.24 28.98
N GLY A 351 -21.13 -0.85 29.05
CA GLY A 351 -22.39 -0.20 28.66
C GLY A 351 -22.57 -0.18 27.12
N PRO A 352 -23.31 0.81 26.56
CA PRO A 352 -23.48 0.92 25.12
C PRO A 352 -22.12 0.88 24.41
N SER A 353 -21.95 -0.04 23.48
CA SER A 353 -20.63 -0.32 22.89
C SER A 353 -20.71 -0.56 21.40
N ILE A 354 -19.72 -0.04 20.68
CA ILE A 354 -19.47 -0.40 19.29
C ILE A 354 -18.08 -1.03 19.14
N ILE A 355 -18.05 -2.20 18.51
CA ILE A 355 -16.83 -2.94 18.21
C ILE A 355 -16.66 -2.99 16.70
N LEU A 356 -15.55 -2.47 16.21
CA LEU A 356 -15.22 -2.38 14.78
C LEU A 356 -14.00 -3.28 14.52
N ILE A 357 -14.19 -4.36 13.77
CA ILE A 357 -13.11 -5.29 13.39
C ILE A 357 -12.90 -5.22 11.89
N ASP A 358 -11.87 -4.49 11.47
CA ASP A 358 -11.47 -4.41 10.07
C ASP A 358 -10.40 -5.46 9.76
N GLU A 359 -10.42 -6.00 8.54
CA GLU A 359 -9.39 -6.93 8.05
C GLU A 359 -9.16 -8.16 8.96
N TRP A 360 -10.21 -8.73 9.57
CA TRP A 360 -10.06 -9.86 10.52
C TRP A 360 -9.39 -11.08 9.86
N VAL A 361 -9.75 -11.38 8.61
CA VAL A 361 -9.12 -12.49 7.87
C VAL A 361 -7.61 -12.27 7.73
N ALA A 362 -7.16 -11.03 7.55
CA ALA A 362 -5.75 -10.70 7.43
C ALA A 362 -4.98 -10.94 8.73
N TYR A 363 -5.61 -10.74 9.90
CA TYR A 363 -5.04 -11.13 11.19
C TYR A 363 -5.03 -12.66 11.36
N ALA A 364 -6.19 -13.30 11.19
CA ALA A 364 -6.36 -14.72 11.47
C ALA A 364 -5.36 -15.59 10.72
N ARG A 365 -5.14 -15.33 9.42
CA ARG A 365 -4.22 -16.12 8.57
C ARG A 365 -2.75 -16.11 9.01
N GLN A 366 -2.36 -15.19 9.91
CA GLN A 366 -1.00 -15.10 10.45
C GLN A 366 -0.77 -16.05 11.63
N LEU A 367 -1.84 -16.55 12.26
CA LEU A 367 -1.76 -17.42 13.43
C LEU A 367 -1.40 -18.87 13.04
N PRO A 368 -0.72 -19.62 13.94
CA PRO A 368 -0.43 -21.03 13.71
C PRO A 368 -1.73 -21.82 13.61
N ALA A 369 -1.78 -22.76 12.66
CA ALA A 369 -2.94 -23.62 12.40
C ALA A 369 -2.70 -25.09 12.76
N THR A 370 -1.44 -25.47 13.01
CA THR A 370 -1.06 -26.83 13.38
C THR A 370 -0.05 -26.82 14.53
N GLU A 371 0.01 -27.91 15.30
CA GLU A 371 0.93 -28.05 16.43
C GLU A 371 2.42 -27.99 16.05
N ASN A 372 2.74 -28.22 14.77
CA ASN A 372 4.10 -28.17 14.25
C ASN A 372 4.58 -26.74 13.94
N GLU A 373 3.69 -25.75 14.00
CA GLU A 373 4.04 -24.35 13.79
C GLU A 373 4.49 -23.68 15.09
N PRO A 374 5.37 -22.67 15.01
CA PRO A 374 5.74 -21.89 16.18
C PRO A 374 4.51 -21.28 16.85
N ALA A 375 4.36 -21.52 18.15
CA ALA A 375 3.32 -20.88 18.94
C ALA A 375 3.50 -19.36 18.91
N LEU A 376 2.39 -18.64 18.71
CA LEU A 376 2.33 -17.19 18.78
C LEU A 376 1.50 -16.76 19.98
N ILE A 377 1.83 -15.61 20.57
CA ILE A 377 1.11 -15.10 21.74
C ILE A 377 -0.34 -14.70 21.42
N GLY A 378 -0.62 -14.39 20.14
CA GLY A 378 -1.96 -14.08 19.64
C GLY A 378 -2.92 -15.27 19.60
N GLY A 379 -2.45 -16.46 20.01
CA GLY A 379 -3.23 -17.69 20.08
C GLY A 379 -3.13 -18.54 18.82
N HIS A 380 -4.14 -19.38 18.61
CA HIS A 380 -4.21 -20.31 17.49
C HIS A 380 -5.25 -19.86 16.45
N PHE A 381 -5.06 -20.29 15.21
CA PHE A 381 -5.96 -20.01 14.10
C PHE A 381 -7.40 -20.45 14.41
N ASP A 382 -7.58 -21.68 14.91
CA ASP A 382 -8.91 -22.21 15.24
C ASP A 382 -9.63 -21.43 16.33
N THR A 383 -8.90 -20.88 17.30
CA THR A 383 -9.47 -20.07 18.39
C THR A 383 -10.18 -18.83 17.85
N GLN A 384 -9.77 -18.29 16.69
CA GLN A 384 -10.42 -17.11 16.09
C GLN A 384 -11.88 -17.37 15.75
N PHE A 385 -12.23 -18.58 15.30
CA PHE A 385 -13.60 -18.91 14.92
C PHE A 385 -14.48 -19.18 16.13
N THR A 386 -13.92 -19.82 17.16
CA THR A 386 -14.58 -19.95 18.46
C THR A 386 -14.84 -18.57 19.07
N PHE A 387 -13.85 -17.69 19.04
CA PHE A 387 -13.98 -16.31 19.51
C PHE A 387 -15.02 -15.53 18.68
N ALA A 388 -15.03 -15.64 17.35
CA ALA A 388 -16.05 -15.01 16.52
C ALA A 388 -17.46 -15.47 16.90
N GLN A 389 -17.65 -16.76 17.17
CA GLN A 389 -18.95 -17.27 17.61
C GLN A 389 -19.32 -16.69 18.99
N THR A 390 -18.41 -16.75 19.96
CA THR A 390 -18.65 -16.20 21.31
C THR A 390 -18.90 -14.69 21.28
N LEU A 391 -18.17 -13.93 20.45
CA LEU A 391 -18.34 -12.50 20.28
C LEU A 391 -19.73 -12.15 19.76
N THR A 392 -20.18 -12.84 18.71
CA THR A 392 -21.50 -12.62 18.11
C THR A 392 -22.64 -13.03 19.04
N GLU A 393 -22.48 -14.12 19.81
CA GLU A 393 -23.44 -14.56 20.82
C GLU A 393 -23.50 -13.60 22.01
N ALA A 394 -22.36 -13.13 22.50
CA ALA A 394 -22.30 -12.15 23.59
C ALA A 394 -22.91 -10.80 23.17
N ALA A 395 -22.63 -10.34 21.95
CA ALA A 395 -23.22 -9.12 21.41
C ALA A 395 -24.74 -9.24 21.27
N ALA A 396 -25.25 -10.42 20.86
CA ALA A 396 -26.67 -10.69 20.82
C ALA A 396 -27.33 -10.68 22.21
N ALA A 397 -26.63 -11.20 23.22
CA ALA A 397 -27.11 -11.30 24.60
C ALA A 397 -27.17 -9.95 25.35
N VAL A 398 -26.48 -8.92 24.86
CA VAL A 398 -26.46 -7.57 25.47
C VAL A 398 -27.12 -6.55 24.53
N PRO A 399 -28.26 -5.93 24.91
CA PRO A 399 -29.11 -5.17 23.99
C PRO A 399 -28.47 -3.97 23.27
N ASN A 400 -27.41 -3.39 23.83
CA ASN A 400 -26.80 -2.13 23.39
C ASN A 400 -25.37 -2.30 22.86
N VAL A 401 -25.06 -3.48 22.33
CA VAL A 401 -23.77 -3.79 21.70
C VAL A 401 -23.97 -3.99 20.21
N VAL A 402 -23.14 -3.32 19.41
CA VAL A 402 -23.02 -3.51 17.96
C VAL A 402 -21.61 -3.98 17.64
N VAL A 403 -21.50 -5.08 16.90
CA VAL A 403 -20.25 -5.58 16.33
C VAL A 403 -20.32 -5.42 14.82
N LEU A 404 -19.40 -4.64 14.26
CA LEU A 404 -19.23 -4.53 12.82
C LEU A 404 -17.93 -5.24 12.41
N VAL A 405 -18.03 -6.14 11.43
CA VAL A 405 -16.88 -6.85 10.88
C VAL A 405 -16.77 -6.56 9.39
N SER A 406 -15.55 -6.28 8.93
CA SER A 406 -15.19 -6.26 7.52
C SER A 406 -14.65 -7.64 7.12
N ILE A 407 -15.40 -8.35 6.29
CA ILE A 407 -14.97 -9.62 5.70
C ILE A 407 -14.75 -9.40 4.19
N PRO A 408 -13.62 -9.86 3.62
CA PRO A 408 -13.39 -9.81 2.18
C PRO A 408 -14.54 -10.42 1.39
N ALA A 409 -14.91 -9.81 0.27
CA ALA A 409 -16.06 -10.27 -0.52
C ALA A 409 -15.70 -11.43 -1.47
N SER A 410 -14.41 -11.65 -1.72
CA SER A 410 -13.93 -12.62 -2.70
C SER A 410 -12.63 -13.32 -2.30
N ASP A 411 -12.42 -14.52 -2.86
CA ASP A 411 -11.19 -15.31 -2.70
C ASP A 411 -9.93 -14.62 -3.26
N ILE A 412 -10.10 -13.60 -4.09
CA ILE A 412 -9.00 -12.85 -4.71
C ILE A 412 -8.34 -11.93 -3.66
N GLU A 413 -9.11 -11.45 -2.69
CA GLU A 413 -8.65 -10.57 -1.61
C GLU A 413 -7.90 -11.34 -0.51
N VAL A 414 -8.10 -12.66 -0.43
CA VAL A 414 -7.52 -13.50 0.61
C VAL A 414 -6.31 -14.29 0.12
N GLY A 415 -5.14 -13.95 0.66
CA GLY A 415 -3.87 -14.55 0.28
C GLY A 415 -3.71 -15.99 0.77
N GLY A 416 -3.57 -16.93 -0.18
CA GLY A 416 -3.23 -18.33 0.07
C GLY A 416 -4.39 -19.18 0.60
N GLU A 417 -4.15 -20.48 0.78
CA GLU A 417 -5.19 -21.44 1.25
C GLU A 417 -5.72 -21.08 2.64
N ARG A 418 -4.86 -20.62 3.55
CA ARG A 418 -5.25 -20.18 4.90
C ARG A 418 -6.20 -18.98 4.87
N GLY A 419 -5.97 -18.04 3.97
CA GLY A 419 -6.86 -16.88 3.80
C GLY A 419 -8.26 -17.31 3.37
N ARG A 420 -8.36 -18.27 2.44
CA ARG A 420 -9.65 -18.82 1.99
C ARG A 420 -10.38 -19.58 3.09
N ASP A 421 -9.68 -20.43 3.84
CA ASP A 421 -10.29 -21.14 4.97
C ASP A 421 -10.80 -20.16 6.05
N ALA A 422 -9.97 -19.17 6.39
CA ALA A 422 -10.36 -18.11 7.33
C ALA A 422 -11.60 -17.35 6.86
N LEU A 423 -11.65 -16.97 5.58
CA LEU A 423 -12.79 -16.29 4.97
C LEU A 423 -14.07 -17.14 5.08
N VAL A 424 -14.02 -18.39 4.65
CA VAL A 424 -15.19 -19.29 4.67
C VAL A 424 -15.70 -19.47 6.10
N ARG A 425 -14.80 -19.77 7.05
CA ARG A 425 -15.18 -20.04 8.44
C ARG A 425 -15.69 -18.79 9.17
N LEU A 426 -15.05 -17.63 9.01
CA LEU A 426 -15.51 -16.37 9.61
C LEU A 426 -16.84 -15.91 9.00
N SER A 427 -16.97 -15.96 7.66
CA SER A 427 -18.22 -15.63 6.96
C SER A 427 -19.38 -16.50 7.46
N ASN A 428 -19.17 -17.81 7.61
CA ASN A 428 -20.19 -18.73 8.12
C ASN A 428 -20.59 -18.47 9.59
N VAL A 429 -19.67 -18.00 10.43
CA VAL A 429 -19.98 -17.65 11.82
C VAL A 429 -20.78 -16.36 11.88
N VAL A 430 -20.30 -15.31 11.19
CA VAL A 430 -20.92 -13.99 11.23
C VAL A 430 -22.29 -14.01 10.57
N ARG A 431 -22.46 -14.66 9.40
CA ARG A 431 -23.74 -14.78 8.69
C ARG A 431 -24.84 -15.50 9.46
N ARG A 432 -24.51 -16.33 10.45
CA ARG A 432 -25.54 -16.95 11.31
C ARG A 432 -26.21 -15.95 12.24
N LYS A 433 -25.63 -14.76 12.43
CA LYS A 433 -26.07 -13.74 13.38
C LYS A 433 -26.22 -12.34 12.76
N SER A 434 -25.65 -12.08 11.60
CA SER A 434 -25.93 -10.89 10.81
C SER A 434 -27.18 -11.09 9.96
N ALA A 435 -28.09 -10.13 9.97
CA ALA A 435 -29.26 -10.10 9.08
C ALA A 435 -28.89 -9.57 7.70
#